data_AF-Q0AFN3-F1
#
_entry.id   AF-Q0AFN3-F1
#
_cell.length_a   1.000
_cell.length_b   1.000
_cell.length_c   1.000
_cell.angle_alpha   90.00
_cell.angle_beta   90.00
_cell.angle_gamma   90.00
#
_symmetry.space_group_name_H-M   'P 1'
#
loop_
_entity.id
_entity.type
_entity.pdbx_description
1 polymer ?
#
loop_
_entity_poly.entity_id
_entity_poly.type
_entity_poly.pdbx_seq_one_letter_code
_entity_poly.pdbx_strand_id
1 'polypeptide(L)'
;MENTEEKFEEEILDACIKHTKEILAEQLPLVKDKKYDFAPQFKNLTIQLYLVGVMQQFYDQYEATTADAQEKAFQALYHMMVKDGVKSNRAKKQAVFVRKMSVLEDGDEALALALGYESKPGDHSLAEVFDHYVGEARVSKGLWHSYDQGKIILLLGGLLFAMAGVWFVTIYLPESDGVTILAIGLLTAFLFITPVFLIGLLIYRYKTKRGKRSKTPPL
;
A
#
# COMPACT_ATOMS: atom_id res chain seq x y z
N MET A 1 -25.47 -23.98 24.64
CA MET A 1 -25.19 -24.27 23.22
C MET A 1 -24.34 -23.16 22.63
N GLU A 2 -24.72 -21.89 22.81
CA GLU A 2 -23.93 -20.68 22.43
C GLU A 2 -22.45 -20.72 22.87
N ASN A 3 -22.17 -21.07 24.14
CA ASN A 3 -20.80 -21.13 24.68
C ASN A 3 -19.92 -22.27 24.08
N THR A 4 -20.53 -23.27 23.43
CA THR A 4 -19.79 -24.37 22.79
C THR A 4 -19.45 -24.04 21.34
N GLU A 5 -20.35 -23.34 20.64
CA GLU A 5 -20.17 -22.86 19.26
C GLU A 5 -19.13 -21.75 19.20
N GLU A 6 -19.23 -20.73 20.09
CA GLU A 6 -18.23 -19.66 20.18
C GLU A 6 -16.82 -20.19 20.45
N LYS A 7 -16.70 -21.19 21.34
CA LYS A 7 -15.42 -21.82 21.65
C LYS A 7 -14.86 -22.61 20.46
N PHE A 8 -15.70 -23.30 19.72
CA PHE A 8 -15.30 -24.04 18.52
C PHE A 8 -14.84 -23.08 17.41
N GLU A 9 -15.53 -21.95 17.22
CA GLU A 9 -15.11 -20.90 16.28
C GLU A 9 -13.77 -20.26 16.67
N GLU A 10 -13.52 -20.03 17.97
CA GLU A 10 -12.25 -19.52 18.46
C GLU A 10 -11.10 -20.52 18.26
N GLU A 11 -11.35 -21.82 18.45
CA GLU A 11 -10.37 -22.89 18.19
C GLU A 11 -10.01 -22.98 16.69
N ILE A 12 -11.00 -22.85 15.79
CA ILE A 12 -10.76 -22.83 14.33
C ILE A 12 -9.98 -21.57 13.93
N LEU A 13 -10.34 -20.41 14.47
CA LEU A 13 -9.63 -19.15 14.23
C LEU A 13 -8.16 -19.27 14.64
N ASP A 14 -7.88 -19.86 15.80
CA ASP A 14 -6.53 -20.02 16.31
C ASP A 14 -5.72 -21.03 15.48
N ALA A 15 -6.35 -22.11 15.03
CA ALA A 15 -5.75 -23.05 14.09
C ALA A 15 -5.41 -22.39 12.74
N CYS A 16 -6.33 -21.57 12.20
CA CYS A 16 -6.15 -20.83 10.95
C CYS A 16 -4.96 -19.85 11.05
N ILE A 17 -4.90 -19.07 12.13
CA ILE A 17 -3.79 -18.13 12.38
C ILE A 17 -2.47 -18.87 12.52
N LYS A 18 -2.45 -20.00 13.24
CA LYS A 18 -1.25 -20.82 13.41
C LYS A 18 -0.75 -21.37 12.07
N HIS A 19 -1.64 -21.99 11.30
CA HIS A 19 -1.33 -22.55 9.98
C HIS A 19 -0.79 -21.47 9.03
N THR A 20 -1.43 -20.31 9.01
CA THR A 20 -1.01 -19.18 8.17
C THR A 20 0.38 -18.67 8.55
N LYS A 21 0.70 -18.64 9.85
CA LYS A 21 2.03 -18.25 10.34
C LYS A 21 3.11 -19.28 9.99
N GLU A 22 2.78 -20.56 10.00
CA GLU A 22 3.68 -21.64 9.58
C GLU A 22 4.04 -21.48 8.09
N ILE A 23 3.04 -21.32 7.22
CA ILE A 23 3.26 -21.06 5.79
C ILE A 23 4.08 -19.79 5.58
N LEU A 24 3.75 -18.69 6.28
CA LEU A 24 4.54 -17.45 6.17
C LEU A 24 6.00 -17.67 6.58
N ALA A 25 6.27 -18.45 7.64
CA ALA A 25 7.61 -18.74 8.10
C ALA A 25 8.42 -19.58 7.10
N GLU A 26 7.77 -20.48 6.36
CA GLU A 26 8.38 -21.26 5.27
C GLU A 26 8.69 -20.40 4.04
N GLN A 27 7.77 -19.49 3.67
CA GLN A 27 7.91 -18.65 2.49
C GLN A 27 8.89 -17.49 2.67
N LEU A 28 8.99 -16.92 3.87
CA LEU A 28 9.77 -15.70 4.11
C LEU A 28 11.26 -15.82 3.77
N PRO A 29 11.97 -16.92 4.07
CA PRO A 29 13.36 -17.14 3.63
C PRO A 29 13.50 -17.13 2.11
N LEU A 30 12.60 -17.81 1.38
CA LEU A 30 12.63 -17.92 -0.08
C LEU A 30 12.50 -16.56 -0.77
N VAL A 31 11.70 -15.66 -0.17
CA VAL A 31 11.55 -14.27 -0.64
C VAL A 31 12.77 -13.42 -0.27
N LYS A 32 13.36 -13.63 0.92
CA LYS A 32 14.54 -12.87 1.38
C LYS A 32 15.77 -13.17 0.52
N ASP A 33 15.97 -14.42 0.13
CA ASP A 33 17.12 -14.86 -0.66
C ASP A 33 17.19 -14.16 -2.03
N LYS A 34 16.04 -13.81 -2.60
CA LYS A 34 15.92 -13.13 -3.90
C LYS A 34 16.14 -11.61 -3.86
N LYS A 35 16.28 -10.99 -2.68
CA LYS A 35 16.62 -9.56 -2.49
C LYS A 35 15.80 -8.57 -3.32
N TYR A 36 14.49 -8.77 -3.45
CA TYR A 36 13.63 -7.88 -4.24
C TYR A 36 13.71 -6.40 -3.84
N ASP A 37 13.84 -5.50 -4.81
CA ASP A 37 13.87 -4.06 -4.61
C ASP A 37 12.48 -3.41 -4.67
N PHE A 38 11.53 -3.93 -3.87
CA PHE A 38 10.18 -3.37 -3.80
C PHE A 38 10.00 -2.40 -2.64
N ALA A 39 9.08 -1.45 -2.81
CA ALA A 39 8.65 -0.54 -1.76
C ALA A 39 8.10 -1.31 -0.53
N PRO A 40 8.42 -0.91 0.71
CA PRO A 40 7.97 -1.63 1.90
C PRO A 40 6.45 -1.78 2.00
N GLN A 41 5.71 -0.75 1.57
CA GLN A 41 4.24 -0.77 1.56
C GLN A 41 3.67 -1.80 0.59
N PHE A 42 4.29 -1.94 -0.58
CA PHE A 42 3.92 -2.95 -1.57
C PHE A 42 4.17 -4.34 -1.01
N LYS A 43 5.39 -4.61 -0.51
CA LYS A 43 5.73 -5.91 0.10
C LYS A 43 4.73 -6.32 1.18
N ASN A 44 4.41 -5.42 2.10
CA ASN A 44 3.50 -5.71 3.20
C ASN A 44 2.07 -5.99 2.70
N LEU A 45 1.57 -5.22 1.73
CA LEU A 45 0.24 -5.45 1.15
C LEU A 45 0.18 -6.78 0.39
N THR A 46 1.19 -7.08 -0.43
CA THR A 46 1.26 -8.33 -1.20
C THR A 46 1.28 -9.53 -0.27
N ILE A 47 2.08 -9.49 0.79
CA ILE A 47 2.09 -10.56 1.82
C ILE A 47 0.72 -10.68 2.47
N GLN A 48 0.08 -9.57 2.86
CA GLN A 48 -1.25 -9.63 3.49
C GLN A 48 -2.32 -10.21 2.57
N LEU A 49 -2.33 -9.84 1.29
CA LEU A 49 -3.24 -10.43 0.29
C LEU A 49 -2.99 -11.93 0.13
N TYR A 50 -1.72 -12.34 0.06
CA TYR A 50 -1.35 -13.75 0.02
C TYR A 50 -1.85 -14.52 1.24
N LEU A 51 -1.64 -13.98 2.45
CA LEU A 51 -2.10 -14.64 3.68
C LEU A 51 -3.63 -14.74 3.76
N VAL A 52 -4.38 -13.79 3.20
CA VAL A 52 -5.84 -13.91 3.12
C VAL A 52 -6.23 -15.08 2.22
N GLY A 53 -5.54 -15.29 1.09
CA GLY A 53 -5.75 -16.47 0.24
C GLY A 53 -5.53 -17.78 1.01
N VAL A 54 -4.42 -17.87 1.75
CA VAL A 54 -4.09 -19.02 2.62
C VAL A 54 -5.20 -19.26 3.66
N MET A 55 -5.63 -18.20 4.34
CA MET A 55 -6.69 -18.27 5.35
C MET A 55 -8.03 -18.70 4.74
N GLN A 56 -8.36 -18.21 3.54
CA GLN A 56 -9.58 -18.58 2.83
C GLN A 56 -9.57 -20.07 2.45
N GLN A 57 -8.45 -20.56 1.91
CA GLN A 57 -8.27 -21.98 1.60
C GLN A 57 -8.42 -22.85 2.86
N PHE A 58 -7.91 -22.38 4.01
CA PHE A 58 -8.10 -23.07 5.29
C PHE A 58 -9.59 -23.14 5.64
N TYR A 59 -10.32 -22.02 5.63
CA TYR A 59 -11.75 -22.03 5.97
C TYR A 59 -12.62 -22.85 5.00
N ASP A 60 -12.28 -22.88 3.71
CA ASP A 60 -12.97 -23.73 2.72
C ASP A 60 -12.85 -25.24 3.04
N GLN A 61 -11.84 -25.67 3.79
CA GLN A 61 -11.73 -27.07 4.23
C GLN A 61 -12.66 -27.40 5.39
N TYR A 62 -13.14 -26.39 6.12
CA TYR A 62 -14.00 -26.56 7.31
C TYR A 62 -15.47 -26.19 7.04
N GLU A 63 -15.78 -25.42 5.98
CA GLU A 63 -17.11 -24.89 5.71
C GLU A 63 -17.69 -25.31 4.35
N ALA A 64 -19.01 -25.34 4.26
CA ALA A 64 -19.73 -25.79 3.06
C ALA A 64 -19.90 -24.69 1.98
N THR A 65 -19.55 -23.43 2.26
CA THR A 65 -19.75 -22.29 1.35
C THR A 65 -18.56 -21.32 1.31
N THR A 66 -18.12 -20.98 0.10
CA THR A 66 -16.92 -20.16 -0.16
C THR A 66 -17.04 -18.67 0.19
N ALA A 67 -18.26 -18.12 0.14
CA ALA A 67 -18.51 -16.70 0.47
C ALA A 67 -18.28 -16.41 1.96
N ASP A 68 -18.58 -17.38 2.84
CA ASP A 68 -18.35 -17.26 4.28
C ASP A 68 -16.85 -17.41 4.60
N ALA A 69 -16.14 -18.30 3.90
CA ALA A 69 -14.71 -18.50 4.07
C ALA A 69 -13.87 -17.25 3.75
N GLN A 70 -14.21 -16.50 2.70
CA GLN A 70 -13.50 -15.28 2.35
C GLN A 70 -13.70 -14.17 3.39
N GLU A 71 -14.93 -13.98 3.89
CA GLU A 71 -15.20 -13.02 4.96
C GLU A 71 -14.45 -13.40 6.25
N LYS A 72 -14.48 -14.69 6.62
CA LYS A 72 -13.75 -15.22 7.77
C LYS A 72 -12.24 -15.08 7.63
N ALA A 73 -11.68 -15.21 6.43
CA ALA A 73 -10.25 -14.97 6.18
C ALA A 73 -9.84 -13.52 6.49
N PHE A 74 -10.64 -12.52 6.09
CA PHE A 74 -10.37 -11.12 6.45
C PHE A 74 -10.52 -10.85 7.96
N GLN A 75 -11.46 -11.52 8.62
CA GLN A 75 -11.59 -11.46 10.08
C GLN A 75 -10.38 -12.09 10.75
N ALA A 76 -9.92 -13.25 10.29
CA ALA A 76 -8.72 -13.91 10.77
C ALA A 76 -7.47 -13.04 10.60
N LEU A 77 -7.33 -12.34 9.46
CA LEU A 77 -6.26 -11.36 9.27
C LEU A 77 -6.32 -10.23 10.32
N TYR A 78 -7.53 -9.70 10.59
CA TYR A 78 -7.73 -8.69 11.64
C TYR A 78 -7.31 -9.21 13.02
N HIS A 79 -7.79 -10.40 13.41
CA HIS A 79 -7.48 -11.01 14.69
C HIS A 79 -5.98 -11.32 14.82
N MET A 80 -5.35 -11.82 13.77
CA MET A 80 -3.89 -12.04 13.72
C MET A 80 -3.13 -10.74 13.98
N MET A 81 -3.47 -9.65 13.29
CA MET A 81 -2.83 -8.35 13.51
C MET A 81 -2.99 -7.86 14.95
N VAL A 82 -4.19 -8.03 15.54
CA VAL A 82 -4.43 -7.64 16.93
C VAL A 82 -3.62 -8.50 17.91
N LYS A 83 -3.57 -9.82 17.71
CA LYS A 83 -2.73 -10.74 18.50
C LYS A 83 -1.24 -10.40 18.39
N ASP A 84 -0.80 -9.90 17.24
CA ASP A 84 0.58 -9.45 17.01
C ASP A 84 0.86 -8.04 17.57
N GLY A 85 -0.08 -7.43 18.30
CA GLY A 85 0.10 -6.16 19.01
C GLY A 85 -0.28 -4.92 18.20
N VAL A 86 -0.88 -5.07 17.01
CA VAL A 86 -1.42 -3.93 16.26
C VAL A 86 -2.67 -3.39 16.95
N LYS A 87 -2.72 -2.07 17.19
CA LYS A 87 -3.92 -1.42 17.75
C LYS A 87 -5.17 -1.79 16.93
N SER A 88 -6.23 -2.25 17.58
CA SER A 88 -7.48 -2.71 16.94
C SER A 88 -8.00 -1.77 15.85
N ASN A 89 -8.08 -0.46 16.09
CA ASN A 89 -8.55 0.50 15.07
C ASN A 89 -7.64 0.52 13.81
N ARG A 90 -6.33 0.38 13.99
CA ARG A 90 -5.38 0.30 12.87
C ARG A 90 -5.51 -1.02 12.14
N ALA A 91 -5.64 -2.14 12.86
CA ALA A 91 -5.87 -3.46 12.29
C ALA A 91 -7.16 -3.48 11.45
N LYS A 92 -8.26 -2.90 11.97
CA LYS A 92 -9.53 -2.81 11.26
C LYS A 92 -9.41 -2.02 9.95
N LYS A 93 -8.78 -0.84 10.00
CA LYS A 93 -8.52 -0.03 8.78
C LYS A 93 -7.67 -0.77 7.77
N GLN A 94 -6.65 -1.50 8.24
CA GLN A 94 -5.79 -2.29 7.37
C GLN A 94 -6.56 -3.44 6.72
N ALA A 95 -7.35 -4.21 7.47
CA ALA A 95 -8.15 -5.30 6.92
C ALA A 95 -9.14 -4.82 5.85
N VAL A 96 -9.82 -3.69 6.08
CA VAL A 96 -10.70 -3.05 5.08
C VAL A 96 -9.92 -2.62 3.84
N PHE A 97 -8.71 -2.07 4.02
CA PHE A 97 -7.86 -1.67 2.90
C PHE A 97 -7.40 -2.88 2.07
N VAL A 98 -6.98 -3.97 2.74
CA VAL A 98 -6.58 -5.22 2.07
C VAL A 98 -7.77 -5.81 1.30
N ARG A 99 -8.97 -5.83 1.88
CA ARG A 99 -10.20 -6.24 1.17
C ARG A 99 -10.48 -5.41 -0.07
N LYS A 100 -10.30 -4.08 0.01
CA LYS A 100 -10.48 -3.23 -1.16
C LYS A 100 -9.46 -3.55 -2.27
N MET A 101 -8.27 -4.00 -1.89
CA MET A 101 -7.17 -4.32 -2.80
C MET A 101 -7.17 -5.78 -3.28
N SER A 102 -8.07 -6.63 -2.78
CA SER A 102 -8.18 -8.02 -3.20
C SER A 102 -8.91 -8.20 -4.53
N VAL A 103 -9.64 -7.16 -4.98
CA VAL A 103 -10.33 -7.13 -6.27
C VAL A 103 -9.75 -6.00 -7.12
N LEU A 104 -9.37 -6.34 -8.35
CA LEU A 104 -8.79 -5.43 -9.34
C LEU A 104 -9.88 -4.60 -10.04
N GLU A 105 -9.48 -3.58 -10.81
CA GLU A 105 -10.43 -2.66 -11.49
C GLU A 105 -11.28 -3.36 -12.57
N ASP A 106 -10.79 -4.47 -13.11
CA ASP A 106 -11.48 -5.36 -14.06
C ASP A 106 -12.39 -6.39 -13.37
N GLY A 107 -12.39 -6.44 -12.03
CA GLY A 107 -13.18 -7.38 -11.24
C GLY A 107 -12.48 -8.70 -10.93
N ASP A 108 -11.26 -8.91 -11.44
CA ASP A 108 -10.47 -10.10 -11.17
C ASP A 108 -9.85 -10.05 -9.77
N GLU A 109 -9.57 -11.23 -9.20
CA GLU A 109 -8.88 -11.32 -7.92
C GLU A 109 -7.41 -10.91 -8.04
N ALA A 110 -6.88 -10.28 -7.00
CA ALA A 110 -5.47 -9.94 -6.94
C ALA A 110 -4.61 -11.22 -7.00
N LEU A 111 -3.59 -11.23 -7.86
CA LEU A 111 -2.70 -12.39 -8.06
C LEU A 111 -2.18 -13.00 -6.75
N ALA A 112 -1.81 -12.14 -5.79
CA ALA A 112 -1.33 -12.59 -4.48
C ALA A 112 -2.38 -13.39 -3.71
N LEU A 113 -3.65 -12.97 -3.76
CA LEU A 113 -4.78 -13.67 -3.13
C LEU A 113 -4.97 -15.05 -3.76
N ALA A 114 -5.02 -15.11 -5.10
CA ALA A 114 -5.20 -16.36 -5.84
C ALA A 114 -4.07 -17.36 -5.60
N LEU A 115 -2.81 -16.93 -5.69
CA LEU A 115 -1.66 -17.80 -5.41
C LEU A 115 -1.55 -18.19 -3.92
N GLY A 116 -2.04 -17.34 -3.02
CA GLY A 116 -2.18 -17.71 -1.60
C GLY A 116 -3.23 -18.81 -1.39
N TYR A 117 -4.34 -18.75 -2.10
CA TYR A 117 -5.40 -19.75 -2.05
C TYR A 117 -4.95 -21.12 -2.58
N GLU A 118 -4.10 -21.12 -3.60
CA GLU A 118 -3.54 -22.36 -4.16
C GLU A 118 -2.30 -22.86 -3.40
N SER A 119 -1.87 -22.15 -2.35
CA SER A 119 -0.62 -22.44 -1.67
C SER A 119 -0.63 -23.81 -0.98
N LYS A 120 0.57 -24.38 -0.85
CA LYS A 120 0.83 -25.65 -0.19
C LYS A 120 2.08 -25.53 0.69
N PRO A 121 2.16 -26.30 1.78
CA PRO A 121 3.38 -26.38 2.58
C PRO A 121 4.60 -26.71 1.71
N GLY A 122 5.69 -25.97 1.90
CA GLY A 122 6.95 -26.13 1.16
C GLY A 122 6.93 -25.68 -0.31
N ASP A 123 5.90 -24.97 -0.78
CA ASP A 123 5.90 -24.42 -2.14
C ASP A 123 6.74 -23.12 -2.26
N HIS A 124 6.76 -22.49 -3.44
CA HIS A 124 7.44 -21.21 -3.68
C HIS A 124 6.46 -20.10 -4.10
N SER A 125 5.17 -20.25 -3.79
CA SER A 125 4.08 -19.45 -4.36
C SER A 125 4.19 -17.97 -4.01
N LEU A 126 4.59 -17.61 -2.79
CA LEU A 126 4.81 -16.20 -2.42
C LEU A 126 5.99 -15.58 -3.19
N ALA A 127 7.05 -16.35 -3.46
CA ALA A 127 8.16 -15.88 -4.26
C ALA A 127 7.76 -15.73 -5.73
N GLU A 128 6.89 -16.60 -6.25
CA GLU A 128 6.31 -16.50 -7.59
C GLU A 128 5.45 -15.24 -7.76
N VAL A 129 4.62 -14.91 -6.76
CA VAL A 129 3.88 -13.64 -6.72
C VAL A 129 4.85 -12.46 -6.90
N PHE A 130 5.96 -12.46 -6.15
CA PHE A 130 6.93 -11.37 -6.22
C PHE A 130 7.71 -11.35 -7.53
N ASP A 131 8.05 -12.51 -8.09
CA ASP A 131 8.71 -12.65 -9.39
C ASP A 131 7.88 -12.02 -10.52
N HIS A 132 6.55 -12.14 -10.45
CA HIS A 132 5.64 -11.51 -11.42
C HIS A 132 5.77 -9.98 -11.48
N TYR A 133 6.17 -9.35 -10.38
CA TYR A 133 6.35 -7.90 -10.30
C TYR A 133 7.81 -7.45 -10.50
N VAL A 134 8.74 -8.38 -10.74
CA VAL A 134 10.14 -8.03 -11.05
C VAL A 134 10.18 -7.27 -12.37
N GLY A 135 10.75 -6.06 -12.34
CA GLY A 135 10.81 -5.17 -13.51
C GLY A 135 9.63 -4.18 -13.61
N GLU A 136 8.60 -4.32 -12.78
CA GLU A 136 7.51 -3.33 -12.72
C GLU A 136 7.98 -2.09 -11.94
N ALA A 137 8.27 -1.00 -12.66
CA ALA A 137 8.85 0.21 -12.08
C ALA A 137 7.98 0.79 -10.95
N ARG A 138 6.65 0.67 -11.04
CA ARG A 138 5.69 1.24 -10.07
C ARG A 138 5.81 0.68 -8.66
N VAL A 139 6.30 -0.55 -8.52
CA VAL A 139 6.44 -1.22 -7.22
C VAL A 139 7.87 -1.13 -6.67
N SER A 140 8.79 -0.55 -7.45
CA SER A 140 10.19 -0.41 -7.08
C SER A 140 10.41 0.50 -5.88
N LYS A 141 11.41 0.17 -5.07
CA LYS A 141 11.85 0.98 -3.93
C LYS A 141 12.42 2.32 -4.39
N GLY A 142 13.06 2.37 -5.56
CA GLY A 142 13.62 3.59 -6.14
C GLY A 142 12.56 4.68 -6.37
N LEU A 143 11.45 4.35 -7.04
CA LEU A 143 10.34 5.31 -7.21
C LEU A 143 9.71 5.71 -5.87
N TRP A 144 9.60 4.77 -4.92
CA TRP A 144 9.09 5.06 -3.59
C TRP A 144 9.98 6.05 -2.84
N HIS A 145 11.31 5.87 -2.89
CA HIS A 145 12.26 6.80 -2.28
C HIS A 145 12.16 8.19 -2.91
N SER A 146 12.08 8.28 -4.25
CA SER A 146 11.90 9.56 -4.93
C SER A 146 10.57 10.25 -4.59
N TYR A 147 9.49 9.49 -4.40
CA TYR A 147 8.19 10.02 -4.00
C TYR A 147 8.16 10.49 -2.54
N ASP A 148 8.74 9.71 -1.62
CA ASP A 148 8.82 10.07 -0.20
C ASP A 148 9.76 11.26 0.02
N GLN A 149 10.91 11.28 -0.66
CA GLN A 149 11.77 12.46 -0.72
C GLN A 149 11.05 13.66 -1.36
N GLY A 150 10.21 13.45 -2.37
CA GLY A 150 9.39 14.51 -2.96
C GLY A 150 8.42 15.17 -1.96
N LYS A 151 7.80 14.39 -1.05
CA LYS A 151 6.97 14.94 0.04
C LYS A 151 7.80 15.73 1.05
N ILE A 152 8.97 15.21 1.41
CA ILE A 152 9.91 15.86 2.33
C ILE A 152 10.41 17.18 1.72
N ILE A 153 10.79 17.20 0.44
CA ILE A 153 11.22 18.38 -0.31
C ILE A 153 10.07 19.39 -0.44
N LEU A 154 8.82 18.95 -0.63
CA LEU A 154 7.67 19.84 -0.71
C LEU A 154 7.34 20.48 0.65
N LEU A 155 7.47 19.73 1.75
CA LEU A 155 7.31 20.24 3.12
C LEU A 155 8.46 21.17 3.53
N LEU A 156 9.72 20.75 3.35
CA LEU A 156 10.90 21.56 3.67
C LEU A 156 11.05 22.76 2.74
N GLY A 157 10.72 22.59 1.46
CA GLY A 157 10.66 23.68 0.49
C GLY A 157 9.61 24.70 0.90
N GLY A 158 8.38 24.28 1.18
CA GLY A 158 7.32 25.17 1.69
C GLY A 158 7.73 25.92 2.96
N LEU A 159 8.41 25.25 3.90
CA LEU A 159 8.92 25.85 5.13
C LEU A 159 10.03 26.88 4.88
N LEU A 160 11.01 26.55 4.02
CA LEU A 160 12.11 27.46 3.64
C LEU A 160 11.60 28.70 2.92
N PHE A 161 10.65 28.54 2.00
CA PHE A 161 10.05 29.67 1.28
C PHE A 161 9.19 30.55 2.19
N ALA A 162 8.47 29.97 3.16
CA ALA A 162 7.77 30.75 4.18
C ALA A 162 8.74 31.54 5.07
N MET A 163 9.84 30.93 5.50
CA MET A 163 10.86 31.59 6.32
C MET A 163 11.60 32.70 5.56
N ALA A 164 11.95 32.47 4.29
CA ALA A 164 12.54 33.47 3.40
C ALA A 164 11.58 34.63 3.12
N GLY A 165 10.29 34.35 2.94
CA GLY A 165 9.26 35.37 2.78
C GLY A 165 9.14 36.28 3.99
N VAL A 166 9.15 35.71 5.20
CA VAL A 166 9.14 36.50 6.45
C VAL A 166 10.39 37.37 6.55
N TRP A 167 11.58 36.79 6.36
CA TRP A 167 12.87 37.52 6.43
C TRP A 167 13.01 38.62 5.37
N PHE A 168 12.52 38.37 4.15
CA PHE A 168 12.57 39.34 3.06
C PHE A 168 11.71 40.57 3.37
N VAL A 169 10.52 40.37 3.95
CA VAL A 169 9.64 41.47 4.39
C VAL A 169 10.25 42.25 5.55
N THR A 170 10.85 41.58 6.56
CA THR A 170 11.46 42.28 7.70
C THR A 170 12.72 43.06 7.37
N ILE A 171 13.55 42.60 6.42
CA ILE A 171 14.83 43.26 6.09
C ILE A 171 14.66 44.39 5.07
N TYR A 172 13.83 44.20 4.05
CA TYR A 172 13.79 45.11 2.90
C TYR A 172 12.62 46.10 2.89
N LEU A 173 11.60 45.91 3.73
CA LEU A 173 10.39 46.76 3.75
C LEU A 173 9.95 47.15 5.19
N PRO A 174 10.82 47.77 6.00
CA PRO A 174 10.41 48.24 7.34
C PRO A 174 9.39 49.39 7.28
N GLU A 175 9.42 50.20 6.21
CA GLU A 175 8.47 51.30 5.93
C GLU A 175 7.98 51.18 4.49
N SER A 176 6.85 50.51 4.28
CA SER A 176 6.24 50.47 2.94
C SER A 176 4.72 50.45 3.03
N ASP A 177 4.09 51.17 2.09
CA ASP A 177 2.65 51.20 1.95
C ASP A 177 2.11 49.78 1.70
N GLY A 178 0.95 49.46 2.32
CA GLY A 178 0.38 48.12 2.33
C GLY A 178 0.16 47.48 0.95
N VAL A 179 0.08 48.30 -0.10
CA VAL A 179 -0.06 47.86 -1.50
C VAL A 179 1.22 47.18 -2.02
N THR A 180 2.40 47.67 -1.61
CA THR A 180 3.70 47.13 -2.05
C THR A 180 3.97 45.77 -1.40
N ILE A 181 3.59 45.63 -0.12
CA ILE A 181 3.66 44.35 0.61
C ILE A 181 2.75 43.30 -0.04
N LEU A 182 1.52 43.71 -0.39
CA LEU A 182 0.56 42.82 -1.07
C LEU A 182 1.08 42.35 -2.44
N ALA A 183 1.62 43.26 -3.24
CA ALA A 183 2.13 42.96 -4.58
C ALA A 183 3.31 41.98 -4.55
N ILE A 184 4.25 42.18 -3.63
CA ILE A 184 5.43 41.32 -3.46
C ILE A 184 5.03 39.95 -2.91
N GLY A 185 4.09 39.91 -1.95
CA GLY A 185 3.53 38.66 -1.45
C GLY A 185 2.87 37.83 -2.57
N LEU A 186 2.11 38.47 -3.45
CA LEU A 186 1.47 37.82 -4.59
C LEU A 186 2.50 37.28 -5.59
N LEU A 187 3.56 38.05 -5.88
CA LEU A 187 4.61 37.68 -6.81
C LEU A 187 5.41 36.47 -6.29
N THR A 188 5.66 36.43 -4.99
CA THR A 188 6.36 35.32 -4.33
C THR A 188 5.50 34.05 -4.31
N ALA A 189 4.20 34.17 -4.03
CA ALA A 189 3.25 33.07 -4.13
C ALA A 189 3.16 32.51 -5.57
N PHE A 190 3.17 33.38 -6.57
CA PHE A 190 3.13 32.98 -7.97
C PHE A 190 4.39 32.22 -8.41
N LEU A 191 5.58 32.70 -7.99
CA LEU A 191 6.85 32.03 -8.24
C LEU A 191 6.96 30.67 -7.52
N PHE A 192 6.26 30.47 -6.41
CA PHE A 192 6.20 29.19 -5.72
C PHE A 192 5.21 28.21 -6.37
N ILE A 193 4.04 28.69 -6.79
CA ILE A 193 2.99 27.84 -7.40
C ILE A 193 3.44 27.33 -8.78
N THR A 194 4.14 28.15 -9.56
CA THR A 194 4.55 27.82 -10.93
C THR A 194 5.41 26.54 -11.05
N PRO A 195 6.52 26.35 -10.29
CA PRO A 195 7.31 25.12 -10.35
C PRO A 195 6.54 23.90 -9.83
N VAL A 196 5.72 24.05 -8.78
CA VAL A 196 4.88 22.95 -8.27
C VAL A 196 3.85 22.52 -9.32
N PHE A 197 3.23 23.47 -10.00
CA PHE A 197 2.29 23.22 -11.09
C PHE A 197 2.97 22.56 -12.31
N LEU A 198 4.16 23.02 -12.69
CA LEU A 198 4.95 22.43 -13.78
C LEU A 198 5.34 20.97 -13.48
N ILE A 199 5.77 20.67 -12.25
CA ILE A 199 6.09 19.30 -11.81
C ILE A 199 4.83 18.44 -11.85
N GLY A 200 3.70 18.93 -11.33
CA GLY A 200 2.41 18.23 -11.40
C GLY A 200 1.96 17.94 -12.84
N LEU A 201 2.14 18.91 -13.74
CA LEU A 201 1.80 18.79 -15.16
C LEU A 201 2.73 17.81 -15.89
N LEU A 202 4.02 17.78 -15.56
CA LEU A 202 4.97 16.79 -16.08
C LEU A 202 4.60 15.36 -15.66
N ILE A 203 4.24 15.15 -14.39
CA ILE A 203 3.76 13.85 -13.89
C ILE A 203 2.47 13.44 -14.62
N TYR A 204 1.52 14.37 -14.78
CA TYR A 204 0.27 14.11 -15.49
C TYR A 204 0.48 13.76 -16.98
N ARG A 205 1.36 14.48 -17.67
CA ARG A 205 1.73 14.19 -19.07
C ARG A 205 2.43 12.86 -19.23
N TYR A 206 3.28 12.48 -18.27
CA TYR A 206 3.92 11.17 -18.27
C TYR A 206 2.88 10.04 -18.11
N LYS A 207 1.90 10.23 -17.20
CA LYS A 207 0.79 9.29 -16.98
C LYS A 207 -0.09 9.10 -18.22
N THR A 208 -0.44 10.18 -18.92
CA THR A 208 -1.32 10.14 -20.12
C THR A 208 -0.62 9.61 -21.37
N LYS A 209 0.70 9.80 -21.54
CA LYS A 209 1.44 9.24 -22.68
C LYS A 209 1.55 7.71 -22.64
N ARG A 210 1.65 7.08 -21.46
CA ARG A 210 1.68 5.61 -21.37
C ARG A 210 0.30 4.95 -21.51
N GLY A 211 -0.78 5.61 -21.11
CA GLY A 211 -2.15 5.12 -21.35
C GLY A 211 -2.54 5.00 -22.83
N LYS A 212 -1.79 5.64 -23.75
CA LYS A 212 -1.97 5.46 -25.20
C LYS A 212 -1.10 4.35 -25.79
N ARG A 213 -0.04 3.88 -25.12
CA ARG A 213 0.84 2.81 -25.62
C ARG A 213 0.29 1.39 -25.39
N SER A 214 -0.70 1.23 -24.51
CA SER A 214 -1.37 -0.06 -24.23
C SER A 214 -2.52 -0.38 -25.19
N LYS A 215 -2.77 0.44 -26.22
CA LYS A 215 -3.70 0.12 -27.32
C LYS A 215 -2.93 -0.15 -28.61
N THR A 216 -2.14 -1.21 -28.62
CA THR A 216 -1.74 -1.86 -29.88
C THR A 216 -2.38 -3.25 -29.84
N PRO A 217 -3.33 -3.58 -30.72
CA PRO A 217 -3.89 -4.92 -30.77
C PRO A 217 -2.80 -5.91 -31.23
N PRO A 218 -2.78 -7.16 -30.72
CA PRO A 218 -1.90 -8.17 -31.26
C PRO A 218 -2.30 -8.48 -32.71
N LEU A 219 -1.31 -8.53 -33.58
CA LEU A 219 -1.37 -9.14 -34.91
C LEU A 219 -1.13 -10.65 -34.77
#